data_AF-A0A9D4VXR5-F1
#
_entry.id   AF-A0A9D4VXR5-F1
#
_cell.length_a   1.000
_cell.length_b   1.000
_cell.length_c   1.000
_cell.angle_alpha   90.00
_cell.angle_beta   90.00
_cell.angle_gamma   90.00
#
_symmetry.space_group_name_H-M   'P 1'
#
loop_
_entity.id
_entity.type
_entity.pdbx_description
1 polymer ?
#
loop_
_entity_poly.entity_id
_entity_poly.type
_entity_poly.pdbx_seq_one_letter_code
_entity_poly.pdbx_strand_id
1 'polypeptide(L)'
;MKYMNMDAYRFSISWSRVLPKGKLSGGVNSEGINYYNNLIDELLANGLQPYVTIFHWDVPQALEDEYGGFLSRHIVDDFRDYAELCFKKFGDRVKRWITLNEPRSVSKNGYANGRFAPGRCSDWLKMNCTGGDSGTEPYLTSHYQLLAHAAAAKLYKTKYQASQKGLLGITLNSDWFVPVSKEKADRDAAQRALDFMFGWYMEPLTKGEYPKSMQSMVGKRLPKFSEKESEQLKGSFDFLGLNYYSSFYAANAPHLRGAEPAQQTDALVNVTSNYQLIICLH
;
A
#
# COMPACT_ATOMS: atom_id res chain seq x y z
N MET A 1 12.79 -19.14 15.00
CA MET A 1 13.66 -18.22 14.23
C MET A 1 15.13 -18.44 14.58
N LYS A 2 15.52 -18.35 15.87
CA LYS A 2 16.88 -18.69 16.32
C LYS A 2 17.39 -20.06 15.86
N TYR A 3 16.58 -21.12 16.01
CA TYR A 3 16.95 -22.46 15.53
C TYR A 3 17.17 -22.56 14.01
N MET A 4 16.62 -21.61 13.23
CA MET A 4 16.83 -21.52 11.77
C MET A 4 17.97 -20.57 11.41
N ASN A 5 18.70 -20.03 12.41
CA ASN A 5 19.78 -19.06 12.23
C ASN A 5 19.38 -17.83 11.41
N MET A 6 18.17 -17.30 11.65
CA MET A 6 17.72 -16.05 11.02
C MET A 6 18.33 -14.82 11.70
N ASP A 7 18.70 -13.81 10.91
CA ASP A 7 19.28 -12.55 11.41
C ASP A 7 18.22 -11.52 11.83
N ALA A 8 17.00 -11.65 11.30
CA ALA A 8 15.95 -10.65 11.45
C ALA A 8 14.56 -11.28 11.47
N TYR A 9 13.61 -10.54 12.02
CA TYR A 9 12.20 -10.89 11.96
C TYR A 9 11.36 -9.68 11.58
N ARG A 10 10.58 -9.83 10.49
CA ARG A 10 9.60 -8.84 10.08
C ARG A 10 8.22 -9.20 10.64
N PHE A 11 7.63 -8.30 11.42
CA PHE A 11 6.27 -8.43 11.93
C PHE A 11 5.53 -7.09 11.81
N SER A 12 4.22 -7.07 12.05
CA SER A 12 3.44 -5.84 12.14
C SER A 12 2.94 -5.57 13.55
N ILE A 13 2.80 -4.29 13.88
CA ILE A 13 2.04 -3.86 15.05
C ILE A 13 0.60 -3.73 14.60
N SER A 14 -0.32 -4.33 15.35
CA SER A 14 -1.74 -4.16 15.10
C SER A 14 -2.23 -2.81 15.61
N TRP A 15 -2.78 -1.98 14.72
CA TRP A 15 -3.26 -0.63 15.06
C TRP A 15 -4.37 -0.70 16.11
N SER A 16 -5.40 -1.51 15.84
CA SER A 16 -6.54 -1.70 16.76
C SER A 16 -6.14 -2.33 18.10
N ARG A 17 -5.00 -3.03 18.19
CA ARG A 17 -4.50 -3.54 19.48
C ARG A 17 -3.99 -2.42 20.37
N VAL A 18 -3.24 -1.45 19.83
CA VAL A 18 -2.61 -0.39 20.63
C VAL A 18 -3.47 0.86 20.76
N LEU A 19 -4.35 1.11 19.79
CA LEU A 19 -5.38 2.15 19.80
C LEU A 19 -6.74 1.52 19.43
N PRO A 20 -7.48 0.94 20.40
CA PRO A 20 -8.73 0.22 20.12
C PRO A 20 -9.83 1.04 19.46
N LYS A 21 -9.79 2.36 19.64
CA LYS A 21 -10.71 3.32 19.00
C LYS A 21 -10.10 4.00 17.77
N GLY A 22 -8.94 3.53 17.32
CA GLY A 22 -8.16 4.07 16.21
C GLY A 22 -7.45 5.39 16.51
N LYS A 23 -8.17 6.38 17.02
CA LYS A 23 -7.62 7.69 17.38
C LYS A 23 -6.84 7.66 18.68
N LEU A 24 -5.79 8.47 18.77
CA LEU A 24 -4.99 8.63 19.98
C LEU A 24 -5.82 9.17 21.17
N SER A 25 -6.78 10.06 20.90
CA SER A 25 -7.72 10.59 21.89
C SER A 25 -8.65 9.53 22.49
N GLY A 26 -8.82 8.39 21.80
CA GLY A 26 -9.60 7.25 22.29
C GLY A 26 -8.87 6.38 23.32
N GLY A 27 -7.62 6.71 23.65
CA GLY A 27 -6.82 6.04 24.66
C GLY A 27 -5.88 4.97 24.10
N VAL A 28 -4.71 4.84 24.75
CA VAL A 28 -3.70 3.84 24.43
C VAL A 28 -3.93 2.59 25.28
N ASN A 29 -3.95 1.42 24.65
CA ASN A 29 -4.00 0.14 25.35
C ASN A 29 -2.60 -0.27 25.83
N SER A 30 -2.34 -0.14 27.13
CA SER A 30 -1.06 -0.48 27.75
C SER A 30 -0.67 -1.95 27.57
N GLU A 31 -1.63 -2.88 27.63
CA GLU A 31 -1.36 -4.30 27.43
C GLU A 31 -0.94 -4.60 25.99
N GLY A 32 -1.53 -3.87 25.03
CA GLY A 32 -1.10 -3.90 23.64
C GLY A 32 0.36 -3.46 23.47
N ILE A 33 0.76 -2.40 24.17
CA ILE A 33 2.15 -1.91 24.18
C ILE A 33 3.09 -2.92 24.84
N ASN A 34 2.69 -3.50 25.99
CA ASN A 34 3.48 -4.50 26.72
C ASN A 34 3.75 -5.75 25.88
N TYR A 35 2.75 -6.21 25.13
CA TYR A 35 2.93 -7.33 24.19
C TYR A 35 4.07 -7.08 23.19
N TYR A 36 4.08 -5.92 22.51
CA TYR A 36 5.12 -5.63 21.53
C TYR A 36 6.47 -5.34 22.18
N ASN A 37 6.52 -4.75 23.38
CA ASN A 37 7.76 -4.65 24.15
C ASN A 37 8.36 -6.03 24.40
N ASN A 38 7.59 -6.97 24.94
CA ASN A 38 8.04 -8.32 25.23
C ASN A 38 8.54 -9.02 23.96
N LEU A 39 7.81 -8.89 22.85
CA LEU A 39 8.22 -9.46 21.56
C LEU A 39 9.55 -8.86 21.06
N ILE A 40 9.69 -7.54 21.10
CA ILE A 40 10.90 -6.85 20.64
C ILE A 40 12.10 -7.22 21.52
N ASP A 41 11.92 -7.25 22.83
CA ASP A 41 12.97 -7.61 23.78
C ASP A 41 13.41 -9.06 23.59
N GLU A 42 12.47 -9.99 23.38
CA GLU A 42 12.77 -11.39 23.12
C GLU A 42 13.51 -11.60 21.79
N LEU A 43 13.14 -10.86 20.73
CA LEU A 43 13.86 -10.90 19.45
C LEU A 43 15.32 -10.45 19.62
N LEU A 44 15.52 -9.32 20.29
CA LEU A 44 16.86 -8.77 20.53
C LEU A 44 17.71 -9.65 21.45
N ALA A 45 17.12 -10.22 22.51
CA ALA A 45 17.79 -11.16 23.41
C ALA A 45 18.27 -12.43 22.67
N ASN A 46 17.62 -12.76 21.55
CA ASN A 46 17.99 -13.87 20.70
C ASN A 46 18.81 -13.45 19.45
N GLY A 47 19.28 -12.20 19.40
CA GLY A 47 20.15 -11.68 18.34
C GLY A 47 19.43 -11.36 17.02
N LEU A 48 18.09 -11.32 17.00
CA LEU A 48 17.31 -11.00 15.80
C LEU A 48 16.97 -9.52 15.72
N GLN A 49 17.21 -8.91 14.56
CA GLN A 49 16.81 -7.52 14.31
C GLN A 49 15.30 -7.43 14.00
N PRO A 50 14.54 -6.59 14.72
CA PRO A 50 13.13 -6.37 14.42
C PRO A 50 12.95 -5.42 13.22
N TYR A 51 12.23 -5.87 12.20
CA TYR A 51 11.74 -5.07 11.07
C TYR A 51 10.23 -4.87 11.24
N VAL A 52 9.82 -3.68 11.68
CA VAL A 52 8.44 -3.48 12.12
C VAL A 52 7.61 -2.77 11.07
N THR A 53 6.55 -3.43 10.64
CA THR A 53 5.51 -2.84 9.78
C THR A 53 4.45 -2.15 10.64
N ILE A 54 4.20 -0.88 10.39
CA ILE A 54 3.23 -0.07 11.14
C ILE A 54 1.81 -0.42 10.71
N PHE A 55 1.55 -0.58 9.42
CA PHE A 55 0.22 -0.96 8.93
C PHE A 55 0.27 -2.15 7.98
N HIS A 56 -0.52 -3.16 8.30
CA HIS A 56 -0.65 -4.39 7.51
C HIS A 56 -2.13 -4.74 7.32
N TRP A 57 -2.85 -3.82 6.68
CA TRP A 57 -4.25 -3.98 6.24
C TRP A 57 -5.27 -4.06 7.38
N ASP A 58 -4.88 -3.63 8.58
CA ASP A 58 -5.60 -3.82 9.83
C ASP A 58 -6.18 -2.50 10.36
N VAL A 59 -6.93 -1.80 9.51
CA VAL A 59 -7.59 -0.53 9.87
C VAL A 59 -8.52 -0.79 11.06
N PRO A 60 -8.44 0.00 12.16
CA PRO A 60 -9.40 -0.11 13.24
C PRO A 60 -10.82 0.12 12.73
N GLN A 61 -11.74 -0.81 13.01
CA GLN A 61 -13.14 -0.71 12.56
C GLN A 61 -13.80 0.61 12.99
N ALA A 62 -13.41 1.16 14.15
CA ALA A 62 -13.89 2.47 14.59
C ALA A 62 -13.63 3.61 13.57
N LEU A 63 -12.51 3.59 12.85
CA LEU A 63 -12.19 4.58 11.82
C LEU A 63 -12.92 4.29 10.50
N GLU A 64 -13.15 3.01 10.19
CA GLU A 64 -13.97 2.60 9.05
C GLU A 64 -15.43 3.05 9.25
N ASP A 65 -15.98 2.85 10.45
CA ASP A 65 -17.34 3.27 10.80
C ASP A 65 -17.49 4.80 10.86
N GLU A 66 -16.48 5.52 11.35
CA GLU A 66 -16.55 6.98 11.52
C GLU A 66 -16.47 7.72 10.17
N TYR A 67 -15.59 7.29 9.26
CA TYR A 67 -15.35 8.03 8.02
C TYR A 67 -14.92 7.17 6.82
N GLY A 68 -15.06 5.85 6.87
CA GLY A 68 -14.67 4.95 5.78
C GLY A 68 -13.17 4.70 5.66
N GLY A 69 -12.43 4.84 6.77
CA GLY A 69 -11.02 4.50 6.84
C GLY A 69 -10.18 5.21 5.77
N PHE A 70 -9.52 4.43 4.91
CA PHE A 70 -8.67 4.98 3.85
C PHE A 70 -9.41 5.66 2.69
N LEU A 71 -10.75 5.73 2.70
CA LEU A 71 -11.51 6.57 1.76
C LEU A 71 -11.58 8.05 2.17
N SER A 72 -11.10 8.40 3.37
CA SER A 72 -11.15 9.76 3.88
C SER A 72 -9.76 10.33 4.16
N ARG A 73 -9.61 11.64 3.94
CA ARG A 73 -8.39 12.38 4.28
C ARG A 73 -8.08 12.36 5.79
N HIS A 74 -9.07 12.14 6.65
CA HIS A 74 -8.88 12.09 8.11
C HIS A 74 -7.92 10.97 8.55
N ILE A 75 -7.84 9.87 7.78
CA ILE A 75 -6.94 8.75 8.07
C ILE A 75 -5.46 9.16 8.11
N VAL A 76 -5.09 10.25 7.41
CA VAL A 76 -3.70 10.70 7.30
C VAL A 76 -3.18 11.17 8.67
N ASP A 77 -3.97 11.94 9.40
CA ASP A 77 -3.60 12.43 10.72
C ASP A 77 -3.70 11.32 11.77
N ASP A 78 -4.76 10.49 11.73
CA ASP A 78 -4.92 9.37 12.65
C ASP A 78 -3.78 8.33 12.49
N PHE A 79 -3.36 8.05 11.25
CA PHE A 79 -2.21 7.18 10.98
C PHE A 79 -0.89 7.81 11.42
N ARG A 80 -0.70 9.12 11.22
CA ARG A 80 0.50 9.82 11.70
C ARG A 80 0.62 9.72 13.23
N ASP A 81 -0.47 9.91 13.95
CA ASP A 81 -0.49 9.86 15.41
C ASP A 81 -0.25 8.43 15.92
N TYR A 82 -0.81 7.43 15.24
CA TYR A 82 -0.51 6.02 15.48
C TYR A 82 0.97 5.67 15.25
N ALA A 83 1.54 6.13 14.12
CA ALA A 83 2.96 5.95 13.84
C ALA A 83 3.84 6.65 14.90
N GLU A 84 3.47 7.86 15.33
CA GLU A 84 4.17 8.57 16.39
C GLU A 84 4.18 7.78 17.70
N LEU A 85 3.04 7.20 18.09
CA LEU A 85 2.95 6.34 19.26
C LEU A 85 3.94 5.17 19.15
N CYS A 86 4.00 4.52 17.99
CA CYS A 86 4.94 3.42 17.74
C CYS A 86 6.40 3.88 17.87
N PHE A 87 6.76 5.01 17.25
CA PHE A 87 8.12 5.57 17.34
C PHE A 87 8.50 5.92 18.78
N LYS A 88 7.59 6.53 19.54
CA LYS A 88 7.81 6.89 20.95
C LYS A 88 7.99 5.65 21.84
N LYS A 89 7.22 4.59 21.61
CA LYS A 89 7.18 3.42 22.51
C LYS A 89 8.25 2.38 22.19
N PHE A 90 8.67 2.26 20.93
CA PHE A 90 9.51 1.16 20.49
C PHE A 90 10.77 1.59 19.72
N GLY A 91 10.88 2.85 19.31
CA GLY A 91 11.98 3.31 18.44
C GLY A 91 13.35 3.42 19.13
N ASP A 92 13.40 3.31 20.45
CA ASP A 92 14.63 3.12 21.21
C ASP A 92 15.34 1.80 20.83
N ARG A 93 14.57 0.75 20.50
CA ARG A 93 15.04 -0.59 20.12
C ARG A 93 14.84 -0.93 18.64
N VAL A 94 13.72 -0.52 18.03
CA VAL A 94 13.41 -0.79 16.63
C VAL A 94 14.12 0.23 15.72
N LYS A 95 14.99 -0.28 14.83
CA LYS A 95 15.79 0.54 13.89
C LYS A 95 15.37 0.43 12.43
N ARG A 96 14.34 -0.38 12.14
CA ARG A 96 13.85 -0.64 10.78
C ARG A 96 12.34 -0.56 10.77
N TRP A 97 11.83 0.57 10.31
CA TRP A 97 10.40 0.85 10.22
C TRP A 97 9.89 0.71 8.80
N ILE A 98 8.74 0.09 8.64
CA ILE A 98 8.02 -0.03 7.37
C ILE A 98 6.65 0.58 7.61
N THR A 99 6.31 1.64 6.89
CA THR A 99 5.02 2.33 7.08
C THR A 99 3.84 1.47 6.64
N LEU A 100 3.77 1.16 5.35
CA LEU A 100 2.69 0.40 4.73
C LEU A 100 3.22 -0.90 4.13
N ASN A 101 2.43 -1.97 4.25
CA ASN A 101 2.61 -3.19 3.47
C ASN A 101 1.65 -3.21 2.28
N GLU A 102 2.20 -3.35 1.07
CA GLU A 102 1.45 -3.62 -0.16
C GLU A 102 0.19 -2.75 -0.33
N PRO A 103 0.34 -1.41 -0.36
CA PRO A 103 -0.82 -0.53 -0.42
C PRO A 103 -1.71 -0.78 -1.66
N ARG A 104 -1.12 -1.27 -2.76
CA ARG A 104 -1.84 -1.71 -3.96
C ARG A 104 -2.83 -2.82 -3.64
N SER A 105 -2.45 -3.78 -2.80
CA SER A 105 -3.29 -4.91 -2.41
C SER A 105 -4.54 -4.43 -1.66
N VAL A 106 -4.40 -3.45 -0.76
CA VAL A 106 -5.54 -2.80 -0.09
C VAL A 106 -6.44 -2.12 -1.10
N SER A 107 -5.90 -1.24 -1.94
CA SER A 107 -6.71 -0.46 -2.89
C SER A 107 -7.44 -1.34 -3.90
N LYS A 108 -6.76 -2.34 -4.46
CA LYS A 108 -7.35 -3.23 -5.47
C LYS A 108 -8.32 -4.23 -4.85
N ASN A 109 -7.90 -4.95 -3.81
CA ASN A 109 -8.70 -6.06 -3.29
C ASN A 109 -9.76 -5.60 -2.28
N GLY A 110 -9.54 -4.47 -1.59
CA GLY A 110 -10.51 -3.89 -0.67
C GLY A 110 -11.57 -3.02 -1.33
N TYR A 111 -11.22 -2.35 -2.44
CA TYR A 111 -12.07 -1.29 -3.04
C TYR A 111 -12.34 -1.44 -4.55
N ALA A 112 -11.71 -2.40 -5.25
CA ALA A 112 -11.99 -2.63 -6.68
C ALA A 112 -12.73 -3.94 -6.93
N ASN A 113 -12.33 -5.02 -6.25
CA ASN A 113 -12.92 -6.35 -6.44
C ASN A 113 -13.54 -6.94 -5.16
N GLY A 114 -13.52 -6.19 -4.04
CA GLY A 114 -14.17 -6.54 -2.78
C GLY A 114 -13.72 -7.86 -2.12
N ARG A 115 -12.57 -8.44 -2.51
CA ARG A 115 -12.08 -9.69 -1.93
C ARG A 115 -11.53 -9.54 -0.51
N PHE A 116 -11.02 -8.36 -0.17
CA PHE A 116 -10.49 -8.04 1.17
C PHE A 116 -11.41 -7.03 1.86
N ALA A 117 -11.33 -6.93 3.18
CA ALA A 117 -12.03 -5.88 3.93
C ALA A 117 -11.64 -4.48 3.39
N PRO A 118 -12.59 -3.53 3.31
CA PRO A 118 -13.99 -3.59 3.74
C PRO A 118 -14.95 -4.27 2.74
N GLY A 119 -14.45 -4.85 1.65
CA GLY A 119 -15.23 -5.66 0.70
C GLY A 119 -16.02 -4.84 -0.31
N ARG A 120 -15.48 -3.70 -0.73
CA ARG A 120 -16.17 -2.73 -1.61
C ARG A 120 -15.84 -2.94 -3.08
N CYS A 121 -16.86 -2.80 -3.93
CA CYS A 121 -16.76 -2.77 -5.39
C CYS A 121 -18.08 -2.29 -6.02
N SER A 122 -18.05 -1.95 -7.29
CA SER A 122 -19.25 -1.54 -8.04
C SER A 122 -20.26 -2.68 -8.23
N ASP A 123 -21.55 -2.38 -8.04
CA ASP A 123 -22.66 -3.34 -8.10
C ASP A 123 -22.81 -4.08 -9.44
N TRP A 124 -22.37 -3.46 -10.54
CA TRP A 124 -22.44 -4.06 -11.88
C TRP A 124 -21.43 -5.21 -12.06
N LEU A 125 -20.39 -5.31 -11.21
CA LEU A 125 -19.44 -6.43 -11.22
C LEU A 125 -20.04 -7.74 -10.67
N LYS A 126 -21.18 -7.68 -9.96
CA LYS A 126 -21.88 -8.84 -9.38
C LYS A 126 -20.99 -9.73 -8.49
N MET A 127 -20.07 -9.12 -7.75
CA MET A 127 -19.12 -9.81 -6.86
C MET A 127 -19.56 -9.91 -5.39
N ASN A 128 -20.83 -9.60 -5.09
CA ASN A 128 -21.40 -9.62 -3.73
C ASN A 128 -20.64 -8.73 -2.72
N CYS A 129 -20.29 -7.51 -3.15
CA CYS A 129 -19.60 -6.50 -2.36
C CYS A 129 -20.56 -5.74 -1.44
N THR A 130 -20.00 -5.00 -0.48
CA THR A 130 -20.72 -4.14 0.47
C THR A 130 -21.08 -2.76 -0.10
N GLY A 131 -21.08 -2.63 -1.44
CA GLY A 131 -21.24 -1.38 -2.20
C GLY A 131 -19.90 -0.75 -2.63
N GLY A 132 -19.98 0.44 -3.23
CA GLY A 132 -18.81 1.26 -3.61
C GLY A 132 -18.62 1.48 -5.10
N ASP A 133 -17.47 2.05 -5.46
CA ASP A 133 -17.12 2.40 -6.84
C ASP A 133 -15.68 1.96 -7.20
N SER A 134 -15.58 0.85 -7.93
CA SER A 134 -14.33 0.27 -8.44
C SER A 134 -13.57 1.16 -9.42
N GLY A 135 -14.23 2.18 -10.00
CA GLY A 135 -13.62 3.16 -10.88
C GLY A 135 -12.92 4.31 -10.14
N THR A 136 -13.27 4.56 -8.88
CA THR A 136 -12.84 5.78 -8.15
C THR A 136 -12.18 5.45 -6.81
N GLU A 137 -12.80 4.59 -5.99
CA GLU A 137 -12.35 4.31 -4.63
C GLU A 137 -10.91 3.76 -4.54
N PRO A 138 -10.44 2.85 -5.42
CA PRO A 138 -9.05 2.40 -5.39
C PRO A 138 -8.04 3.55 -5.55
N TYR A 139 -8.38 4.59 -6.31
CA TYR A 139 -7.52 5.75 -6.51
C TYR A 139 -7.53 6.70 -5.31
N LEU A 140 -8.68 6.88 -4.66
CA LEU A 140 -8.77 7.63 -3.40
C LEU A 140 -8.01 6.93 -2.27
N THR A 141 -8.24 5.64 -2.06
CA THR A 141 -7.54 4.84 -1.04
C THR A 141 -6.03 4.85 -1.26
N SER A 142 -5.57 4.73 -2.50
CA SER A 142 -4.13 4.81 -2.81
C SER A 142 -3.53 6.17 -2.52
N HIS A 143 -4.27 7.24 -2.85
CA HIS A 143 -3.84 8.60 -2.61
C HIS A 143 -3.70 8.89 -1.09
N TYR A 144 -4.69 8.53 -0.28
CA TYR A 144 -4.61 8.74 1.17
C TYR A 144 -3.60 7.83 1.85
N GLN A 145 -3.38 6.61 1.36
CA GLN A 145 -2.24 5.78 1.81
C GLN A 145 -0.89 6.47 1.55
N LEU A 146 -0.67 7.02 0.34
CA LEU A 146 0.56 7.75 0.02
C LEU A 146 0.75 8.98 0.93
N LEU A 147 -0.31 9.76 1.17
CA LEU A 147 -0.25 10.91 2.07
C LEU A 147 0.03 10.51 3.53
N ALA A 148 -0.59 9.42 4.01
CA ALA A 148 -0.35 8.86 5.34
C ALA A 148 1.11 8.38 5.50
N HIS A 149 1.65 7.69 4.48
CA HIS A 149 3.07 7.35 4.41
C HIS A 149 3.96 8.60 4.51
N ALA A 150 3.72 9.61 3.68
CA ALA A 150 4.52 10.84 3.65
C ALA A 150 4.48 11.58 5.01
N ALA A 151 3.30 11.64 5.65
CA ALA A 151 3.14 12.25 6.97
C ALA A 151 3.97 11.52 8.05
N ALA A 152 3.89 10.19 8.11
CA ALA A 152 4.66 9.38 9.05
C ALA A 152 6.18 9.43 8.77
N ALA A 153 6.58 9.36 7.50
CA ALA A 153 7.97 9.45 7.08
C ALA A 153 8.58 10.80 7.46
N LYS A 154 7.89 11.90 7.14
CA LYS A 154 8.32 13.25 7.50
C LYS A 154 8.48 13.39 9.02
N LEU A 155 7.49 12.92 9.78
CA LEU A 155 7.54 12.95 11.24
C LEU A 155 8.76 12.17 11.78
N TYR A 156 9.02 10.97 11.27
CA TYR A 156 10.16 10.16 11.70
C TYR A 156 11.48 10.87 11.41
N LYS A 157 11.66 11.34 10.17
CA LYS A 157 12.89 12.02 9.73
C LYS A 157 13.18 13.27 10.55
N THR A 158 12.17 14.09 10.84
CA THR A 158 12.38 15.38 11.53
C THR A 158 12.50 15.27 13.04
N LYS A 159 11.84 14.29 13.67
CA LYS A 159 11.73 14.22 15.13
C LYS A 159 12.48 13.05 15.77
N TYR A 160 12.62 11.92 15.08
CA TYR A 160 13.07 10.67 15.68
C TYR A 160 14.37 10.13 15.08
N GLN A 161 14.62 10.32 13.79
CA GLN A 161 15.73 9.66 13.10
C GLN A 161 17.09 10.02 13.68
N ALA A 162 17.33 11.30 14.02
CA ALA A 162 18.62 11.74 14.58
C ALA A 162 18.94 11.09 15.94
N SER A 163 17.94 10.94 16.82
CA SER A 163 18.11 10.37 18.16
C SER A 163 18.04 8.84 18.16
N GLN A 164 17.11 8.27 17.39
CA GLN A 164 16.88 6.83 17.33
C GLN A 164 17.81 6.10 16.37
N LYS A 165 18.41 6.80 15.40
CA LYS A 165 19.34 6.25 14.39
C LYS A 165 18.77 5.07 13.59
N GLY A 166 17.46 5.08 13.37
CA GLY A 166 16.78 4.08 12.55
C GLY A 166 16.52 4.57 11.12
N LEU A 167 16.02 3.66 10.29
CA LEU A 167 15.65 3.90 8.90
C LEU A 167 14.18 3.57 8.70
N LEU A 168 13.50 4.35 7.87
CA LEU A 168 12.09 4.19 7.56
C LEU A 168 11.88 3.95 6.07
N GLY A 169 11.07 2.95 5.74
CA GLY A 169 10.72 2.60 4.38
C GLY A 169 9.24 2.31 4.19
N ILE A 170 8.94 1.75 3.03
CA ILE A 170 7.63 1.24 2.63
C ILE A 170 7.84 -0.10 1.94
N THR A 171 6.86 -1.00 2.05
CA THR A 171 6.88 -2.27 1.32
C THR A 171 5.87 -2.23 0.18
N LEU A 172 6.34 -2.41 -1.05
CA LEU A 172 5.51 -2.49 -2.25
C LEU A 172 5.50 -3.93 -2.75
N ASN A 173 4.37 -4.39 -3.28
CA ASN A 173 4.32 -5.61 -4.07
C ASN A 173 4.45 -5.31 -5.56
N SER A 174 5.22 -6.14 -6.24
CA SER A 174 5.30 -6.14 -7.70
C SER A 174 5.36 -7.57 -8.21
N ASP A 175 4.59 -7.83 -9.26
CA ASP A 175 4.87 -8.93 -10.18
C ASP A 175 5.82 -8.42 -11.27
N TRP A 176 6.44 -9.35 -12.00
CA TRP A 176 7.13 -9.03 -13.25
C TRP A 176 6.22 -9.29 -14.46
N PHE A 177 6.21 -8.39 -15.44
CA PHE A 177 5.36 -8.50 -16.62
C PHE A 177 6.20 -8.68 -17.88
N VAL A 178 5.98 -9.80 -18.57
CA VAL A 178 6.64 -10.13 -19.84
C VAL A 178 5.65 -9.87 -20.98
N PRO A 179 6.00 -9.15 -22.05
CA PRO A 179 5.10 -8.98 -23.19
C PRO A 179 4.83 -10.34 -23.86
N VAL A 180 3.57 -10.62 -24.26
CA VAL A 180 3.23 -11.89 -24.95
C VAL A 180 3.88 -12.03 -26.32
N SER A 181 4.24 -10.91 -26.96
CA SER A 181 4.85 -10.89 -28.29
C SER A 181 5.91 -9.78 -28.42
N LYS A 182 6.59 -9.74 -29.57
CA LYS A 182 7.53 -8.65 -29.91
C LYS A 182 6.82 -7.43 -30.48
N GLU A 183 5.49 -7.41 -30.56
CA GLU A 183 4.75 -6.24 -31.04
C GLU A 183 4.89 -5.06 -30.08
N LYS A 184 4.92 -3.84 -30.63
CA LYS A 184 5.04 -2.64 -29.80
C LYS A 184 3.88 -2.54 -28.80
N ALA A 185 2.67 -2.90 -29.21
CA ALA A 185 1.48 -2.83 -28.37
C ALA A 185 1.62 -3.68 -27.10
N ASP A 186 2.16 -4.91 -27.20
CA ASP A 186 2.32 -5.81 -26.05
C ASP A 186 3.49 -5.40 -25.15
N ARG A 187 4.57 -4.84 -25.72
CA ARG A 187 5.63 -4.20 -24.93
C ARG A 187 5.11 -3.02 -24.13
N ASP A 188 4.33 -2.15 -24.77
CA ASP A 188 3.70 -1.02 -24.09
C ASP A 188 2.71 -1.53 -23.01
N ALA A 189 1.99 -2.62 -23.26
CA ALA A 189 1.08 -3.24 -22.28
C ALA A 189 1.83 -3.77 -21.04
N ALA A 190 2.99 -4.42 -21.23
CA ALA A 190 3.83 -4.85 -20.10
C ALA A 190 4.30 -3.65 -19.25
N GLN A 191 4.69 -2.55 -19.89
CA GLN A 191 5.04 -1.31 -19.18
C GLN A 191 3.84 -0.73 -18.42
N ARG A 192 2.65 -0.66 -19.04
CA ARG A 192 1.43 -0.20 -18.36
C ARG A 192 1.06 -1.08 -17.17
N ALA A 193 1.25 -2.39 -17.26
CA ALA A 193 1.02 -3.29 -16.13
C ALA A 193 1.94 -2.99 -14.95
N LEU A 194 3.22 -2.72 -15.21
CA LEU A 194 4.18 -2.26 -14.19
C LEU A 194 3.80 -0.89 -13.63
N ASP A 195 3.41 0.07 -14.48
CA ASP A 195 3.00 1.41 -14.06
C ASP A 195 1.78 1.35 -13.14
N PHE A 196 0.75 0.56 -13.48
CA PHE A 196 -0.48 0.40 -12.68
C PHE A 196 -0.32 -0.54 -11.46
N MET A 197 0.87 -1.09 -11.22
CA MET A 197 1.16 -1.91 -10.03
C MET A 197 2.25 -1.29 -9.18
N PHE A 198 3.49 -1.28 -9.66
CA PHE A 198 4.65 -0.77 -8.94
C PHE A 198 4.79 0.74 -9.11
N GLY A 199 4.67 1.24 -10.34
CA GLY A 199 4.80 2.68 -10.65
C GLY A 199 3.78 3.55 -9.93
N TRP A 200 2.57 3.03 -9.69
CA TRP A 200 1.48 3.73 -9.01
C TRP A 200 1.91 4.27 -7.63
N TYR A 201 2.79 3.57 -6.94
CA TYR A 201 3.35 4.02 -5.66
C TYR A 201 4.79 4.50 -5.81
N MET A 202 5.61 3.86 -6.62
CA MET A 202 7.04 4.20 -6.74
C MET A 202 7.29 5.56 -7.39
N GLU A 203 6.50 5.95 -8.40
CA GLU A 203 6.65 7.26 -9.05
C GLU A 203 6.27 8.42 -8.14
N PRO A 204 5.16 8.38 -7.36
CA PRO A 204 4.93 9.38 -6.33
C PRO A 204 6.08 9.48 -5.32
N LEU A 205 6.65 8.37 -4.87
CA LEU A 205 7.74 8.36 -3.89
C LEU A 205 9.07 8.91 -4.44
N THR A 206 9.28 8.94 -5.75
CA THR A 206 10.54 9.38 -6.37
C THR A 206 10.42 10.71 -7.09
N LYS A 207 9.28 10.96 -7.73
CA LYS A 207 9.00 12.13 -8.56
C LYS A 207 7.86 13.00 -8.03
N GLY A 208 7.14 12.56 -7.00
CA GLY A 208 6.01 13.31 -6.44
C GLY A 208 4.80 13.40 -7.38
N GLU A 209 4.72 12.55 -8.40
CA GLU A 209 3.60 12.46 -9.34
C GLU A 209 3.33 11.00 -9.72
N TYR A 210 2.10 10.70 -10.11
CA TYR A 210 1.74 9.37 -10.64
C TYR A 210 2.35 9.13 -12.03
N PRO A 211 2.49 7.87 -12.48
CA PRO A 211 2.94 7.55 -13.85
C PRO A 211 2.13 8.28 -14.92
N LYS A 212 2.79 8.74 -16.00
CA LYS A 212 2.11 9.47 -17.09
C LYS A 212 1.04 8.63 -17.78
N SER A 213 1.26 7.32 -17.91
CA SER A 213 0.28 6.36 -18.41
C SER A 213 -1.01 6.41 -17.58
N MET A 214 -0.90 6.30 -16.24
CA MET A 214 -2.04 6.42 -15.33
C MET A 214 -2.73 7.79 -15.42
N GLN A 215 -1.97 8.89 -15.43
CA GLN A 215 -2.54 10.24 -15.57
C GLN A 215 -3.41 10.37 -16.83
N SER A 216 -2.93 9.82 -17.96
CA SER A 216 -3.64 9.89 -19.24
C SER A 216 -4.87 8.97 -19.31
N MET A 217 -4.78 7.76 -18.74
CA MET A 217 -5.82 6.73 -18.87
C MET A 217 -6.94 6.86 -17.83
N VAL A 218 -6.59 7.22 -16.61
CA VAL A 218 -7.54 7.35 -15.50
C VAL A 218 -8.17 8.74 -15.50
N GLY A 219 -7.42 9.77 -15.90
CA GLY A 219 -7.90 11.14 -16.04
C GLY A 219 -8.42 11.72 -14.72
N LYS A 220 -9.65 12.24 -14.74
CA LYS A 220 -10.24 12.97 -13.60
C LYS A 220 -10.48 12.11 -12.35
N ARG A 221 -10.54 10.78 -12.49
CA ARG A 221 -10.70 9.85 -11.36
C ARG A 221 -9.42 9.70 -10.55
N LEU A 222 -8.26 10.05 -11.12
CA LEU A 222 -6.99 10.01 -10.42
C LEU A 222 -6.81 11.32 -9.64
N PRO A 223 -6.71 11.28 -8.29
CA PRO A 223 -6.48 12.48 -7.50
C PRO A 223 -5.18 13.19 -7.89
N LYS A 224 -5.08 14.48 -7.58
CA LYS A 224 -3.86 15.27 -7.79
C LYS A 224 -3.22 15.59 -6.45
N PHE A 225 -1.90 15.45 -6.37
CA PHE A 225 -1.14 16.00 -5.26
C PHE A 225 -1.02 17.52 -5.44
N SER A 226 -1.22 18.27 -4.36
CA SER A 226 -0.73 19.65 -4.26
C SER A 226 0.80 19.67 -4.31
N GLU A 227 1.39 20.84 -4.59
CA GLU A 227 2.85 21.00 -4.61
C GLU A 227 3.48 20.55 -3.28
N LYS A 228 2.89 20.95 -2.15
CA LYS A 228 3.34 20.56 -0.81
C LYS A 228 3.28 19.04 -0.57
N GLU A 229 2.25 18.36 -1.08
CA GLU A 229 2.12 16.90 -0.95
C GLU A 229 3.14 16.19 -1.86
N SER A 230 3.32 16.69 -3.08
CA SER A 230 4.32 16.19 -4.04
C SER A 230 5.73 16.27 -3.45
N GLU A 231 6.10 17.40 -2.87
CA GLU A 231 7.39 17.59 -2.20
C GLU A 231 7.58 16.67 -1.00
N GLN A 232 6.52 16.42 -0.22
CA GLN A 232 6.61 15.53 0.95
C GLN A 232 6.76 14.05 0.57
N LEU A 233 6.29 13.65 -0.61
CA LEU A 233 6.42 12.28 -1.11
C LEU A 233 7.80 11.99 -1.70
N LYS A 234 8.41 12.97 -2.38
CA LYS A 234 9.72 12.80 -3.03
C LYS A 234 10.79 12.41 -1.99
N GLY A 235 11.33 11.20 -2.12
CA GLY A 235 12.39 10.69 -1.23
C GLY A 235 11.91 10.41 0.19
N SER A 236 10.62 10.17 0.40
CA SER A 236 10.03 9.88 1.72
C SER A 236 10.34 8.48 2.27
N PHE A 237 11.41 7.84 1.81
CA PHE A 237 11.87 6.53 2.25
C PHE A 237 13.40 6.49 2.27
N ASP A 238 13.96 5.69 3.17
CA ASP A 238 15.40 5.41 3.26
C ASP A 238 15.74 4.04 2.63
N PHE A 239 14.75 3.15 2.56
CA PHE A 239 14.84 1.86 1.89
C PHE A 239 13.47 1.44 1.34
N LEU A 240 13.49 0.54 0.36
CA LEU A 240 12.30 -0.07 -0.22
C LEU A 240 12.26 -1.56 0.14
N GLY A 241 11.16 -2.01 0.73
CA GLY A 241 10.82 -3.43 0.78
C GLY A 241 10.10 -3.82 -0.51
N LEU A 242 10.56 -4.89 -1.17
CA LEU A 242 9.87 -5.44 -2.34
C LEU A 242 9.34 -6.83 -2.01
N ASN A 243 8.02 -6.97 -2.00
CA ASN A 243 7.37 -8.28 -1.97
C ASN A 243 7.20 -8.77 -3.41
N TYR A 244 7.86 -9.86 -3.75
CA TYR A 244 7.83 -10.48 -5.07
C TYR A 244 7.43 -11.95 -4.95
N TYR A 245 6.48 -12.38 -5.77
CA TYR A 245 5.98 -13.76 -5.75
C TYR A 245 5.87 -14.39 -7.14
N SER A 246 5.46 -13.62 -8.16
CA SER A 246 5.11 -14.18 -9.47
C SER A 246 5.53 -13.28 -10.64
N SER A 247 5.41 -13.85 -11.83
CA SER A 247 5.48 -13.15 -13.11
C SER A 247 4.25 -13.51 -13.95
N PHE A 248 3.88 -12.61 -14.87
CA PHE A 248 2.78 -12.84 -15.81
C PHE A 248 3.14 -12.35 -17.20
N TYR A 249 2.46 -12.90 -18.19
CA TYR A 249 2.45 -12.31 -19.52
C TYR A 249 1.43 -11.18 -19.61
N ALA A 250 1.77 -10.12 -20.34
CA ALA A 250 0.94 -8.96 -20.61
C ALA A 250 0.69 -8.81 -22.11
N ALA A 251 -0.58 -8.67 -22.48
CA ALA A 251 -1.03 -8.38 -23.83
C ALA A 251 -1.84 -7.09 -23.85
N ASN A 252 -1.77 -6.34 -24.95
CA ASN A 252 -2.59 -5.15 -25.13
C ASN A 252 -4.08 -5.51 -25.18
N ALA A 253 -4.90 -4.90 -24.32
CA ALA A 253 -6.35 -5.04 -24.39
C ALA A 253 -6.97 -3.88 -25.20
N PRO A 254 -8.02 -4.14 -26.00
CA PRO A 254 -8.73 -3.08 -26.72
C PRO A 254 -9.52 -2.20 -25.74
N HIS A 255 -9.65 -0.92 -26.07
CA HIS A 255 -10.54 -0.02 -25.35
C HIS A 255 -11.99 -0.29 -25.75
N LEU A 256 -12.81 -0.78 -24.81
CA LEU A 256 -14.23 -1.03 -25.02
C LEU A 256 -15.02 0.29 -24.85
N ARG A 257 -15.67 0.76 -25.92
CA ARG A 257 -16.51 1.96 -25.85
C ARG A 257 -17.73 1.69 -24.97
N GLY A 258 -18.01 2.60 -24.03
CA GLY A 258 -19.14 2.49 -23.11
C GLY A 258 -18.95 1.48 -21.98
N ALA A 259 -17.74 0.93 -21.79
CA ALA A 259 -17.44 0.15 -20.61
C ALA A 259 -17.44 1.04 -19.36
N GLU A 260 -18.04 0.54 -18.29
CA GLU A 260 -18.03 1.21 -17.00
C GLU A 260 -16.59 1.34 -16.47
N PRO A 261 -16.19 2.51 -15.92
CA PRO A 261 -14.86 2.69 -15.38
C PRO A 261 -14.54 1.71 -14.25
N ALA A 262 -13.38 1.05 -14.32
CA ALA A 262 -12.89 0.16 -13.26
C ALA A 262 -11.36 0.16 -13.23
N GLN A 263 -10.78 0.21 -12.03
CA GLN A 263 -9.33 0.15 -11.82
C GLN A 263 -8.69 -1.04 -12.55
N GLN A 264 -9.40 -2.17 -12.60
CA GLN A 264 -8.93 -3.42 -13.20
C GLN A 264 -8.72 -3.34 -14.71
N THR A 265 -9.47 -2.48 -15.41
CA THR A 265 -9.47 -2.39 -16.88
C THR A 265 -8.76 -1.12 -17.38
N ASP A 266 -8.56 -0.12 -16.53
CA ASP A 266 -7.98 1.18 -16.89
C ASP A 266 -6.59 1.08 -17.54
N ALA A 267 -5.79 0.06 -17.19
CA ALA A 267 -4.47 -0.15 -17.78
C ALA A 267 -4.53 -0.63 -19.24
N LEU A 268 -5.68 -1.12 -19.71
CA LEU A 268 -5.85 -1.77 -21.01
C LEU A 268 -4.82 -2.90 -21.22
N VAL A 269 -4.73 -3.81 -20.25
CA VAL A 269 -3.82 -4.96 -20.28
C VAL A 269 -4.57 -6.23 -19.91
N ASN A 270 -4.42 -7.27 -20.73
CA ASN A 270 -4.78 -8.64 -20.37
C ASN A 270 -3.55 -9.33 -19.76
N VAL A 271 -3.71 -9.87 -18.56
CA VAL A 271 -2.65 -10.53 -17.80
C VAL A 271 -2.96 -12.03 -17.70
N THR A 272 -1.98 -12.89 -18.03
CA THR A 272 -2.14 -14.36 -17.99
C THR A 272 -0.90 -15.05 -17.42
N SER A 273 -1.11 -16.15 -16.68
CA SER A 273 -0.06 -17.06 -16.24
C SER A 273 0.24 -18.17 -17.26
N ASN A 274 -0.62 -18.34 -18.27
CA ASN A 274 -0.50 -19.39 -19.27
C ASN A 274 0.09 -18.83 -20.57
N TYR A 275 1.12 -19.48 -21.11
CA TYR A 275 1.74 -19.15 -22.40
C TYR A 275 0.84 -19.46 -23.60
N GLN A 276 -0.30 -20.13 -23.39
CA GLN A 276 -1.27 -20.32 -24.45
C GLN A 276 -2.02 -19.01 -24.66
N LEU A 277 -1.56 -18.24 -25.65
CA LEU A 277 -2.41 -17.42 -26.51
C LEU A 277 -3.75 -18.15 -26.65
N ILE A 278 -4.80 -17.65 -25.99
CA ILE A 278 -6.16 -17.96 -26.42
C ILE A 278 -6.33 -17.20 -27.73
N ILE A 279 -5.80 -17.78 -28.80
CA ILE A 279 -6.39 -17.67 -30.11
C ILE A 279 -7.49 -18.74 -30.11
N CYS A 280 -8.71 -18.31 -29.79
CA CYS A 280 -9.97 -18.97 -30.15
C CYS A 280 -11.02 -17.85 -30.22
N LEU A 281 -11.23 -17.24 -31.40
CA LEU A 281 -12.11 -17.68 -32.49
C LEU A 281 -13.59 -17.56 -32.13
N HIS A 282 -14.17 -16.36 -32.24
CA HIS A 282 -15.14 -15.93 -33.28
C HIS A 282 -15.53 -14.46 -33.03
#